data_AF-A0A7Y4TSV0-F1
#
_entry.id   AF-A0A7Y4TSV0-F1
#
_cell.length_a   1.000
_cell.length_b   1.000
_cell.length_c   1.000
_cell.angle_alpha   90.00
_cell.angle_beta   90.00
_cell.angle_gamma   90.00
#
_symmetry.space_group_name_H-M   'P 1'
#
loop_
_entity.id
_entity.type
_entity.pdbx_description
1 polymer ?
#
loop_
_entity_poly.entity_id
_entity_poly.type
_entity_poly.pdbx_seq_one_letter_code
_entity_poly.pdbx_strand_id
1 'polypeptide(L)'
;MRRYFVFLLVAAMNLGVIAQSSNYIRYVNPLIGTQKMGHTFPGATVPFGSVQLSPDTDEQPHNIGGVYNKTAYKYCAGYQYDDTEIVGFSHTHFSGTGHSDLGDFLIMPTVGPLQLQPGVKGDPKSGFRSAFSHANETAEAGYYKVKLDDDNILAEMTATTRVGFHQY
;
A
#
# COMPACT_ATOMS: atom_id res chain seq x y z
N MET A 1 49.99 37.11 -12.64
CA MET A 1 49.02 36.39 -13.50
C MET A 1 48.85 34.91 -13.14
N ARG A 2 49.92 34.13 -12.92
CA ARG A 2 49.85 32.68 -12.66
C ARG A 2 49.10 32.24 -11.38
N ARG A 3 49.09 33.07 -10.32
CA ARG A 3 48.40 32.77 -9.04
C ARG A 3 46.87 32.93 -9.08
N TYR A 4 46.37 33.89 -9.86
CA TYR A 4 44.92 34.10 -10.04
C TYR A 4 44.29 33.01 -10.93
N PHE A 5 45.08 32.47 -11.87
CA PHE A 5 44.64 31.38 -12.75
C PHE A 5 44.40 30.07 -11.98
N VAL A 6 45.25 29.77 -10.99
CA VAL A 6 45.08 28.59 -10.11
C VAL A 6 43.87 28.75 -9.20
N PHE A 7 43.62 29.97 -8.68
CA PHE A 7 42.44 30.26 -7.85
C PHE A 7 41.12 30.12 -8.62
N LEU A 8 41.07 30.58 -9.88
CA LEU A 8 39.93 30.41 -10.77
C LEU A 8 39.69 28.94 -11.15
N LEU A 9 40.74 28.14 -11.34
CA LEU A 9 40.64 26.71 -11.61
C LEU A 9 40.09 25.91 -10.42
N VAL A 10 40.50 26.25 -9.20
CA VAL A 10 39.99 25.62 -7.97
C VAL A 10 38.52 26.02 -7.72
N ALA A 11 38.14 27.27 -8.00
CA ALA A 11 36.74 27.70 -7.91
C ALA A 11 35.83 27.00 -8.95
N ALA A 12 36.31 26.79 -10.18
CA ALA A 12 35.58 26.05 -11.21
C ALA A 12 35.42 24.56 -10.90
N MET A 13 36.38 23.93 -10.21
CA MET A 13 36.27 22.54 -9.78
C MET A 13 35.25 22.30 -8.66
N ASN A 14 34.89 23.33 -7.88
CA ASN A 14 33.87 23.22 -6.82
C ASN A 14 32.43 23.32 -7.34
N LEU A 15 32.22 23.79 -8.58
CA LEU A 15 30.87 23.86 -9.20
C LEU A 15 30.42 22.52 -9.80
N GLY A 16 31.31 21.52 -9.90
CA GLY A 16 31.04 20.21 -10.51
C GLY A 16 30.47 19.14 -9.57
N VAL A 17 30.31 19.43 -8.27
CA VAL A 17 29.94 18.42 -7.25
C VAL A 17 28.53 18.65 -6.68
N ILE A 18 27.61 19.11 -7.52
CA ILE A 18 26.17 18.87 -7.32
C ILE A 18 25.69 18.04 -8.49
N ALA A 19 26.20 16.80 -8.59
CA ALA A 19 25.47 15.78 -9.32
C ALA A 19 24.12 15.66 -8.59
N GLN A 20 23.03 16.13 -9.21
CA GLN A 20 21.68 15.89 -8.70
C GLN A 20 21.54 14.39 -8.50
N SER A 21 21.44 13.92 -7.26
CA SER A 21 20.99 12.56 -7.01
C SER A 21 19.55 12.49 -7.51
N SER A 22 19.35 11.98 -8.71
CA SER A 22 18.01 11.81 -9.28
C SER A 22 17.21 10.91 -8.36
N ASN A 23 16.22 11.48 -7.65
CA ASN A 23 15.27 10.68 -6.89
C ASN A 23 14.32 9.98 -7.87
N TYR A 24 14.65 8.73 -8.24
CA TYR A 24 13.84 7.92 -9.16
C TYR A 24 12.56 7.36 -8.53
N ILE A 25 12.45 7.35 -7.20
CA ILE A 25 11.28 6.82 -6.47
C ILE A 25 10.01 7.57 -6.89
N ARG A 26 10.13 8.87 -7.22
CA ARG A 26 9.01 9.71 -7.68
C ARG A 26 8.29 9.19 -8.94
N TYR A 27 8.92 8.30 -9.71
CA TYR A 27 8.34 7.75 -10.93
C TYR A 27 7.53 6.47 -10.67
N VAL A 28 7.61 5.91 -9.47
CA VAL A 28 6.86 4.71 -9.10
C VAL A 28 5.47 5.12 -8.64
N ASN A 29 4.45 4.56 -9.27
CA ASN A 29 3.06 4.66 -8.82
C ASN A 29 2.54 3.26 -8.49
N PRO A 30 2.48 2.87 -7.19
CA PRO A 30 2.01 1.56 -6.76
C PRO A 30 0.55 1.25 -7.10
N LEU A 31 -0.28 2.26 -7.40
CA LEU A 31 -1.68 2.06 -7.78
C LEU A 31 -1.83 1.50 -9.21
N ILE A 32 -0.80 1.60 -10.06
CA ILE A 32 -0.85 1.02 -11.40
C ILE A 32 -0.91 -0.51 -11.29
N GLY A 33 -1.95 -1.10 -11.89
CA GLY A 33 -2.21 -2.56 -11.85
C GLY A 33 -3.17 -3.01 -10.74
N THR A 34 -3.59 -2.10 -9.86
CA THR A 34 -4.53 -2.40 -8.76
C THR A 34 -6.00 -2.39 -9.17
N GLN A 35 -6.30 -1.85 -10.36
CA GLN A 35 -7.64 -1.87 -10.96
C GLN A 35 -7.79 -3.08 -11.90
N LYS A 36 -8.97 -3.70 -11.91
CA LYS A 36 -9.29 -4.88 -12.75
C LYS A 36 -8.31 -6.03 -12.45
N MET A 37 -7.78 -6.67 -13.50
CA MET A 37 -7.09 -7.96 -13.40
C MET A 37 -5.56 -7.85 -13.46
N GLY A 38 -4.99 -6.71 -13.03
CA GLY A 38 -3.53 -6.59 -12.87
C GLY A 38 -3.04 -7.28 -11.60
N HIS A 39 -3.86 -7.25 -10.54
CA HIS A 39 -3.61 -7.89 -9.25
C HIS A 39 -2.27 -7.50 -8.61
N THR A 40 -1.91 -6.22 -8.67
CA THR A 40 -0.85 -5.66 -7.82
C THR A 40 -1.46 -5.11 -6.54
N PHE A 41 -0.62 -4.84 -5.54
CA PHE A 41 -1.01 -4.23 -4.28
C PHE A 41 -0.33 -2.85 -4.13
N PRO A 42 -0.99 -1.85 -3.52
CA PRO A 42 -0.42 -0.51 -3.33
C PRO A 42 0.42 -0.37 -2.05
N GLY A 43 0.43 -1.38 -1.19
CA GLY A 43 1.07 -1.37 0.12
C GLY A 43 2.58 -1.18 0.14
N ALA A 44 3.08 -0.93 1.35
CA ALA A 44 4.48 -0.75 1.62
C ALA A 44 5.28 -2.06 1.53
N THR A 45 6.31 -2.07 0.70
CA THR A 45 7.31 -3.13 0.67
C THR A 45 8.66 -2.56 0.20
N VAL A 46 9.75 -3.19 0.66
CA VAL A 46 11.10 -2.93 0.13
C VAL A 46 11.39 -3.90 -1.01
N PRO A 47 12.37 -3.61 -1.91
CA PRO A 47 12.74 -4.55 -2.95
C PRO A 47 13.04 -5.95 -2.39
N PHE A 48 12.31 -6.95 -2.88
CA PHE A 48 12.40 -8.36 -2.45
C PHE A 48 12.11 -8.59 -0.95
N GLY A 49 11.36 -7.68 -0.30
CA GLY A 49 10.93 -7.82 1.08
C GLY A 49 9.94 -8.98 1.25
N SER A 50 10.03 -9.67 2.38
CA SER A 50 9.10 -10.74 2.78
C SER A 50 7.79 -10.20 3.35
N VAL A 51 7.75 -8.92 3.73
CA VAL A 51 6.53 -8.21 4.14
C VAL A 51 6.05 -7.35 2.99
N GLN A 52 4.76 -7.49 2.68
CA GLN A 52 4.02 -6.65 1.76
C GLN A 52 2.85 -6.08 2.56
N LEU A 53 3.09 -5.00 3.31
CA LEU A 53 2.09 -4.44 4.22
C LEU A 53 1.12 -3.56 3.44
N SER A 54 -0.07 -4.08 3.14
CA SER A 54 -1.01 -3.48 2.18
C SER A 54 -2.45 -3.47 2.70
N PRO A 55 -3.28 -2.52 2.24
CA PRO A 55 -4.73 -2.60 2.42
C PRO A 55 -5.35 -3.81 1.72
N ASP A 56 -6.35 -4.38 2.37
CA ASP A 56 -7.32 -5.33 1.82
C ASP A 56 -8.68 -4.65 1.68
N THR A 57 -9.25 -4.60 0.47
CA THR A 57 -10.56 -3.97 0.23
C THR A 57 -11.73 -4.93 0.38
N ASP A 58 -11.47 -6.23 0.29
CA ASP A 58 -12.46 -7.27 0.53
C ASP A 58 -11.80 -8.62 0.78
N GLU A 59 -12.44 -9.45 1.60
CA GLU A 59 -12.02 -10.82 1.85
C GLU A 59 -13.03 -11.77 1.22
N GLN A 60 -12.61 -12.51 0.20
CA GLN A 60 -13.47 -13.44 -0.51
C GLN A 60 -13.01 -14.88 -0.27
N PRO A 61 -13.85 -15.73 0.34
CA PRO A 61 -13.47 -17.11 0.58
C PRO A 61 -13.26 -17.82 -0.76
N HIS A 62 -12.19 -18.62 -0.86
CA HIS A 62 -11.87 -19.37 -2.08
C HIS A 62 -13.02 -20.28 -2.53
N ASN A 63 -13.69 -20.95 -1.59
CA ASN A 63 -14.87 -21.77 -1.85
C ASN A 63 -16.05 -21.36 -0.98
N ILE A 64 -17.25 -21.38 -1.56
CA ILE A 64 -18.52 -21.25 -0.83
C ILE A 64 -19.31 -22.54 -1.07
N GLY A 65 -19.65 -23.25 -0.01
CA GLY A 65 -20.36 -24.54 -0.12
C GLY A 65 -19.62 -25.61 -0.92
N GLY A 66 -18.28 -25.57 -0.92
CA GLY A 66 -17.43 -26.52 -1.66
C GLY A 66 -17.24 -26.20 -3.16
N VAL A 67 -17.76 -25.07 -3.64
CA VAL A 67 -17.61 -24.61 -5.03
C VAL A 67 -16.75 -23.35 -5.06
N TYR A 68 -15.88 -23.25 -6.08
CA TYR A 68 -15.02 -22.09 -6.28
C TYR A 68 -15.82 -20.78 -6.38
N ASN A 69 -15.45 -19.81 -5.56
CA ASN A 69 -16.00 -18.46 -5.59
C ASN A 69 -15.26 -17.63 -6.65
N LYS A 70 -15.90 -17.41 -7.79
CA LYS A 70 -15.33 -16.61 -8.88
C LYS A 70 -14.99 -15.17 -8.48
N THR A 71 -15.67 -14.64 -7.46
CA THR A 71 -15.40 -13.29 -6.95
C THR A 71 -14.02 -13.21 -6.30
N ALA A 72 -13.52 -14.30 -5.72
CA ALA A 72 -12.18 -14.35 -5.13
C ALA A 72 -11.06 -14.04 -6.15
N TYR A 73 -11.28 -14.35 -7.43
CA TYR A 73 -10.34 -13.99 -8.50
C TYR A 73 -10.07 -12.49 -8.57
N LYS A 74 -11.06 -11.65 -8.28
CA LYS A 74 -10.91 -10.18 -8.29
C LYS A 74 -9.93 -9.71 -7.20
N TYR A 75 -9.72 -10.49 -6.14
CA TYR A 75 -8.98 -10.08 -4.95
C TYR A 75 -7.69 -10.87 -4.75
N CYS A 76 -7.04 -11.29 -5.84
CA CYS A 76 -5.81 -12.10 -5.75
C CYS A 76 -4.67 -11.41 -4.97
N ALA A 77 -4.67 -10.08 -4.90
CA ALA A 77 -3.70 -9.26 -4.18
C ALA A 77 -4.32 -8.45 -3.03
N GLY A 78 -5.52 -8.82 -2.57
CA GLY A 78 -6.21 -8.17 -1.43
C GLY A 78 -6.90 -6.82 -1.77
N TYR A 79 -6.33 -6.03 -2.68
CA TYR A 79 -6.82 -4.70 -3.02
C TYR A 79 -7.45 -4.62 -4.42
N GLN A 80 -8.55 -3.86 -4.52
CA GLN A 80 -9.18 -3.47 -5.78
C GLN A 80 -9.46 -1.97 -5.81
N TYR A 81 -8.88 -1.27 -6.79
CA TYR A 81 -9.02 0.19 -6.89
C TYR A 81 -10.46 0.68 -7.04
N ASP A 82 -11.38 -0.10 -7.60
CA ASP A 82 -12.79 0.35 -7.73
C ASP A 82 -13.59 0.24 -6.42
N ASP A 83 -12.99 -0.31 -5.36
CA ASP A 83 -13.64 -0.45 -4.08
C ASP A 83 -13.52 0.82 -3.24
N THR A 84 -14.50 1.03 -2.36
CA THR A 84 -14.62 2.23 -1.52
C THR A 84 -14.57 1.93 -0.04
N GLU A 85 -14.22 0.69 0.31
CA GLU A 85 -14.14 0.19 1.68
C GLU A 85 -12.83 -0.60 1.85
N ILE A 86 -12.25 -0.53 3.05
CA ILE A 86 -11.09 -1.31 3.48
C ILE A 86 -11.54 -2.20 4.64
N VAL A 87 -11.16 -3.47 4.55
CA VAL A 87 -11.37 -4.48 5.61
C VAL A 87 -10.25 -4.41 6.64
N GLY A 88 -9.03 -4.11 6.21
CA GLY A 88 -7.89 -3.87 7.10
C GLY A 88 -6.58 -3.86 6.35
N PHE A 89 -5.49 -4.11 7.07
CA PHE A 89 -4.14 -4.11 6.52
C PHE A 89 -3.39 -5.37 6.94
N SER A 90 -3.12 -6.25 5.98
CA SER A 90 -2.40 -7.50 6.20
C SER A 90 -0.94 -7.43 5.73
N HIS A 91 -0.12 -8.37 6.18
CA HIS A 91 1.35 -8.29 6.09
C HIS A 91 1.95 -9.06 4.92
N THR A 92 1.18 -9.90 4.22
CA THR A 92 1.66 -10.80 3.17
C THR A 92 0.74 -10.73 1.96
N HIS A 93 1.31 -10.54 0.77
CA HIS A 93 0.55 -10.41 -0.48
C HIS A 93 1.33 -10.95 -1.68
N PHE A 94 0.61 -11.59 -2.59
CA PHE A 94 1.13 -11.87 -3.92
C PHE A 94 0.91 -10.70 -4.87
N SER A 95 1.85 -10.49 -5.79
CA SER A 95 1.75 -9.45 -6.83
C SER A 95 1.67 -10.07 -8.22
N GLY A 96 0.57 -9.83 -8.91
CA GLY A 96 0.34 -10.20 -10.31
C GLY A 96 -0.11 -11.66 -10.51
N THR A 97 -0.65 -12.31 -9.49
CA THR A 97 -1.08 -13.71 -9.56
C THR A 97 -2.49 -13.86 -10.14
N GLY A 98 -2.81 -15.06 -10.63
CA GLY A 98 -4.17 -15.46 -11.01
C GLY A 98 -4.90 -16.28 -9.94
N HIS A 99 -4.38 -16.27 -8.70
CA HIS A 99 -4.93 -17.01 -7.57
C HIS A 99 -4.73 -16.19 -6.29
N SER A 100 -5.74 -16.21 -5.42
CA SER A 100 -5.75 -15.54 -4.11
C SER A 100 -5.24 -16.48 -3.02
N ASP A 101 -4.23 -16.04 -2.29
CA ASP A 101 -3.71 -16.65 -1.06
C ASP A 101 -2.96 -15.53 -0.30
N LEU A 102 -2.37 -15.83 0.86
CA LEU A 102 -1.81 -14.85 1.80
C LEU A 102 -2.91 -13.93 2.36
N GLY A 103 -2.63 -12.65 2.59
CA GLY A 103 -3.51 -11.77 3.37
C GLY A 103 -3.38 -12.02 4.88
N ASP A 104 -2.21 -12.47 5.34
CA ASP A 104 -2.01 -12.91 6.71
C ASP A 104 -1.80 -11.75 7.68
N PHE A 105 -2.28 -11.94 8.92
CA PHE A 105 -2.19 -10.96 10.01
C PHE A 105 -2.84 -9.62 9.67
N LEU A 106 -4.15 -9.66 9.40
CA LEU A 106 -4.97 -8.48 9.19
C LEU A 106 -5.08 -7.65 10.48
N ILE A 107 -4.72 -6.38 10.39
CA ILE A 107 -4.90 -5.39 11.45
C ILE A 107 -5.84 -4.30 10.96
N MET A 108 -6.89 -4.00 11.72
CA MET A 108 -7.82 -2.92 11.45
C MET A 108 -7.94 -2.03 12.70
N PRO A 109 -7.50 -0.75 12.66
CA PRO A 109 -7.75 0.19 13.74
C PRO A 109 -9.23 0.56 13.75
N THR A 110 -9.86 0.61 14.92
CA THR A 110 -11.26 1.02 15.06
C THR A 110 -11.46 1.86 16.33
N VAL A 111 -12.49 2.70 16.32
CA VAL A 111 -12.95 3.46 17.48
C VAL A 111 -14.40 3.08 17.80
N GLY A 112 -14.70 2.86 19.06
CA GLY A 112 -16.07 2.57 19.52
C GLY A 112 -16.31 1.10 19.81
N PRO A 113 -17.55 0.59 19.61
CA PRO A 113 -17.91 -0.78 19.96
C PRO A 113 -17.08 -1.82 19.19
N LEU A 114 -16.58 -2.83 19.90
CA LEU A 114 -15.82 -3.92 19.30
C LEU A 114 -16.69 -4.72 18.33
N GLN A 115 -16.34 -4.67 17.04
CA GLN A 115 -16.88 -5.54 16.00
C GLN A 115 -15.88 -6.65 15.71
N LEU A 116 -16.36 -7.90 15.64
CA LEU A 116 -15.49 -9.08 15.44
C LEU A 116 -15.53 -9.61 14.01
N GLN A 117 -16.32 -9.00 13.13
CA GLN A 117 -16.51 -9.42 11.76
C GLN A 117 -16.35 -8.21 10.84
N PRO A 118 -15.86 -8.40 9.60
CA PRO A 118 -15.64 -7.31 8.67
C PRO A 118 -16.94 -6.65 8.19
N GLY A 119 -18.08 -7.33 8.36
CA GLY A 119 -19.36 -6.88 7.86
C GLY A 119 -19.54 -7.14 6.37
N VAL A 120 -20.69 -6.71 5.86
CA VAL A 120 -21.12 -6.82 4.48
C VAL A 120 -20.66 -5.60 3.69
N LYS A 121 -20.05 -5.85 2.53
CA LYS A 121 -19.63 -4.79 1.61
C LYS A 121 -20.81 -3.91 1.20
N GLY A 122 -20.68 -2.60 1.33
CA GLY A 122 -21.73 -1.61 1.06
C GLY A 122 -22.71 -1.40 2.22
N ASP A 123 -22.49 -2.01 3.39
CA ASP A 123 -23.26 -1.78 4.61
C ASP A 123 -22.34 -1.27 5.75
N PRO A 124 -22.17 0.07 5.90
CA PRO A 124 -21.14 0.72 6.71
C PRO A 124 -21.28 0.53 8.24
N LYS A 125 -22.21 -0.29 8.72
CA LYS A 125 -22.39 -0.57 10.16
C LYS A 125 -22.48 -2.06 10.50
N SER A 126 -22.26 -2.90 9.51
CA SER A 126 -22.40 -4.35 9.66
C SER A 126 -21.14 -5.03 10.23
N GLY A 127 -20.03 -4.29 10.39
CA GLY A 127 -18.78 -4.82 10.90
C GLY A 127 -17.68 -3.76 11.06
N PHE A 128 -16.42 -4.20 11.10
CA PHE A 128 -15.26 -3.32 11.33
C PHE A 128 -14.68 -2.67 10.06
N ARG A 129 -15.17 -2.99 8.86
CA ARG A 129 -14.72 -2.33 7.62
C ARG A 129 -14.94 -0.82 7.71
N SER A 130 -14.09 -0.05 7.04
CA SER A 130 -14.25 1.41 6.94
C SER A 130 -14.32 1.87 5.50
N ALA A 131 -15.18 2.84 5.23
CA ALA A 131 -15.12 3.62 4.01
C ALA A 131 -13.78 4.35 3.86
N PHE A 132 -13.35 4.58 2.62
CA PHE A 132 -12.22 5.43 2.27
C PHE A 132 -12.42 6.09 0.90
N SER A 133 -11.54 7.04 0.56
CA SER A 133 -11.50 7.69 -0.75
C SER A 133 -10.08 7.81 -1.26
N HIS A 134 -9.86 7.57 -2.56
CA HIS A 134 -8.56 7.82 -3.21
C HIS A 134 -8.11 9.29 -3.11
N ALA A 135 -9.02 10.24 -2.85
CA ALA A 135 -8.64 11.63 -2.60
C ALA A 135 -7.82 11.78 -1.30
N ASN A 136 -7.98 10.86 -0.36
CA ASN A 136 -7.27 10.80 0.92
C ASN A 136 -6.34 9.57 1.00
N GLU A 137 -5.96 9.00 -0.15
CA GLU A 137 -5.05 7.86 -0.26
C GLU A 137 -3.73 8.31 -0.89
N THR A 138 -2.62 7.77 -0.40
CA THR A 138 -1.29 8.00 -0.94
C THR A 138 -0.51 6.69 -0.92
N ALA A 139 -0.02 6.30 -2.09
CA ALA A 139 0.85 5.13 -2.24
C ALA A 139 2.16 5.55 -2.92
N GLU A 140 3.28 5.24 -2.29
CA GLU A 140 4.63 5.52 -2.76
C GLU A 140 5.52 4.28 -2.54
N ALA A 141 6.70 4.23 -3.15
CA ALA A 141 7.58 3.07 -2.94
C ALA A 141 7.98 2.94 -1.46
N GLY A 142 7.54 1.86 -0.82
CA GLY A 142 7.81 1.57 0.59
C GLY A 142 6.91 2.28 1.60
N TYR A 143 5.86 2.98 1.15
CA TYR A 143 4.94 3.70 2.02
C TYR A 143 3.51 3.71 1.49
N TYR A 144 2.55 3.49 2.38
CA TYR A 144 1.12 3.61 2.10
C TYR A 144 0.45 4.42 3.21
N LYS A 145 -0.50 5.27 2.83
CA LYS A 145 -1.30 6.07 3.76
C LYS A 145 -2.72 6.18 3.23
N VAL A 146 -3.68 6.03 4.13
CA VAL A 146 -5.09 6.24 3.81
C VAL A 146 -5.83 6.78 5.03
N LYS A 147 -6.82 7.64 4.77
CA LYS A 147 -7.80 8.00 5.80
C LYS A 147 -8.96 7.00 5.79
N LEU A 148 -9.19 6.38 6.93
CA LEU A 148 -10.38 5.58 7.22
C LEU A 148 -11.49 6.53 7.67
N ASP A 149 -12.49 6.72 6.81
CA ASP A 149 -13.46 7.81 6.94
C ASP A 149 -14.47 7.58 8.07
N ASP A 150 -14.84 6.33 8.37
CA ASP A 150 -15.88 6.02 9.35
C ASP A 150 -15.47 6.37 10.79
N ASP A 151 -14.21 6.08 11.14
CA ASP A 151 -13.64 6.39 12.46
C ASP A 151 -12.69 7.60 12.44
N ASN A 152 -12.52 8.24 11.29
CA ASN A 152 -11.62 9.38 11.07
C ASN A 152 -10.17 9.08 11.54
N ILE A 153 -9.66 7.90 11.20
CA ILE A 153 -8.31 7.43 11.55
C ILE A 153 -7.40 7.63 10.34
N LEU A 154 -6.19 8.15 10.55
CA LEU A 154 -5.17 8.22 9.51
C LEU A 154 -4.22 7.03 9.66
N ALA A 155 -4.35 6.05 8.78
CA ALA A 155 -3.50 4.87 8.80
C ALA A 155 -2.27 5.08 7.90
N GLU A 156 -1.08 4.86 8.44
CA GLU A 156 0.21 4.97 7.75
C GLU A 156 1.05 3.70 7.94
N MET A 157 1.66 3.24 6.85
CA MET A 157 2.36 1.97 6.79
C MET A 157 3.70 2.12 6.11
N THR A 158 4.71 1.47 6.67
CA THR A 158 5.98 1.23 6.00
C THR A 158 6.50 -0.16 6.35
N ALA A 159 7.49 -0.65 5.60
CA ALA A 159 8.04 -1.97 5.83
C ALA A 159 9.56 -1.99 5.67
N THR A 160 10.20 -2.91 6.38
CA THR A 160 11.56 -3.37 6.12
C THR A 160 11.51 -4.72 5.39
N THR A 161 12.64 -5.42 5.29
CA THR A 161 12.68 -6.74 4.66
C THR A 161 11.77 -7.78 5.33
N ARG A 162 11.49 -7.66 6.64
CA ARG A 162 10.75 -8.67 7.43
C ARG A 162 9.84 -8.09 8.52
N VAL A 163 9.69 -6.77 8.59
CA VAL A 163 8.88 -6.09 9.63
C VAL A 163 8.01 -5.04 8.98
N GLY A 164 6.72 -5.02 9.32
CA GLY A 164 5.79 -3.93 9.01
C GLY A 164 5.65 -2.97 10.19
N PHE A 165 5.50 -1.68 9.91
CA PHE A 165 5.23 -0.64 10.89
C PHE A 165 3.89 0.00 10.57
N HIS A 166 3.11 0.26 11.61
CA HIS A 166 1.81 0.91 11.54
C HIS A 166 1.84 2.16 12.42
N GLN A 167 1.26 3.25 11.93
CA GLN A 167 0.95 4.45 12.68
C GLN A 167 -0.51 4.82 12.42
N TYR A 168 -1.24 5.12 13.49
CA TYR A 168 -2.68 5.41 13.49
C TYR A 168 -2.96 6.68 14.29
#